data_AF-A0A9D0VLG7-F1
#
_entry.id   AF-A0A9D0VLG7-F1
#
_cell.length_a   1.000
_cell.length_b   1.000
_cell.length_c   1.000
_cell.angle_alpha   90.00
_cell.angle_beta   90.00
_cell.angle_gamma   90.00
#
_symmetry.space_group_name_H-M   'P 1'
#
loop_
_entity.id
_entity.type
_entity.pdbx_description
1 polymer ?
#
loop_
_entity_poly.entity_id
_entity_poly.type
_entity_poly.pdbx_seq_one_letter_code
_entity_poly.pdbx_strand_id
1 'polypeptide(L)'
;MMHLTGSWTAAGPPEPRIGSGLGYPALRALGECPIEQTCSLRQEQWIMGRSPSSSSSSRELFPRGTRPPLPLCRWSGVLPVLPVLPVLPVLPVLSVLSVLSVLLGACDPYARWPDPAEVFPWSYEPLAGLEPYEEVRFETDTWEPLVDAYETAQYVIKSLEHRKDAPIEELQHFGLSRPPPIVAGHPLLSFVGDLMVMDDFAPSYAAGVAPLLDGGLRIGNLETPVSPIHPTDPSELVVEYGLYAFNAPLSILDALPLDVLQLNNNHALDLGDEGLEQTYKSVSGRGYVPIGFGGNRVQAALGELEVALLSYTWGINGAPESRYDLAVVPFGHLEAGLDLDRIRDEIAEARADGSSHVVLLLHWGFEYEYWPDPHFMRLARRMVRYGADVVVGQGPHVAQPAEVCAVNQPLAIPGIGQCSVRTDDGEQRNAAVLYSLGNFGTDLDGLPLEVGIVGSVSLDPEGGVSGVGFEPIARVATDEGVVLAPLVDLATDPVDGEAYAEEALRLDRLLGTSWRRTR
;
A
#
# COMPACT_ATOMS: atom_id res chain seq x y z
N MET A 1 -59.36 -25.08 -2.28
CA MET A 1 -60.46 -24.24 -1.76
C MET A 1 -60.16 -23.90 -0.31
N MET A 2 -59.58 -22.73 -0.06
CA MET A 2 -59.83 -21.87 1.11
C MET A 2 -59.05 -20.58 0.89
N HIS A 3 -59.79 -19.51 0.58
CA HIS A 3 -59.31 -18.14 0.50
C HIS A 3 -59.23 -17.56 1.90
N LEU A 4 -58.16 -16.82 2.21
CA LEU A 4 -58.20 -15.74 3.18
C LEU A 4 -57.47 -14.51 2.62
N THR A 5 -58.25 -13.45 2.50
CA THR A 5 -57.92 -12.09 2.09
C THR A 5 -57.45 -11.27 3.29
N GLY A 6 -56.47 -10.40 3.11
CA GLY A 6 -56.07 -9.41 4.12
C GLY A 6 -55.37 -8.21 3.47
N SER A 7 -56.00 -7.05 3.57
CA SER A 7 -55.70 -5.78 2.92
C SER A 7 -54.60 -4.96 3.61
N TRP A 8 -53.82 -4.24 2.80
CA TRP A 8 -52.87 -3.20 3.18
C TRP A 8 -53.59 -1.93 3.64
N THR A 9 -53.12 -1.32 4.73
CA THR A 9 -53.37 0.10 5.05
C THR A 9 -52.08 0.75 5.52
N ALA A 10 -51.76 1.89 4.90
CA ALA A 10 -50.59 2.73 5.18
C ALA A 10 -50.80 3.56 6.45
N ALA A 11 -49.76 3.68 7.28
CA ALA A 11 -49.67 4.65 8.36
C ALA A 11 -48.39 5.47 8.16
N GLY A 12 -48.55 6.79 8.00
CA GLY A 12 -47.47 7.75 7.81
C GLY A 12 -46.65 8.03 9.07
N PRO A 13 -45.57 8.83 8.94
CA PRO A 13 -44.56 8.99 9.98
C PRO A 13 -44.98 10.02 11.06
N PRO A 14 -44.53 9.88 12.32
CA PRO A 14 -44.66 10.93 13.31
C PRO A 14 -43.51 11.94 13.21
N GLU A 15 -43.86 13.23 13.15
CA GLU A 15 -42.94 14.37 13.24
C GLU A 15 -42.24 14.47 14.63
N PRO A 16 -41.00 14.97 14.69
CA PRO A 16 -40.30 15.20 15.96
C PRO A 16 -40.69 16.54 16.60
N ARG A 17 -40.94 16.50 17.91
CA ARG A 17 -41.16 17.68 18.75
C ARG A 17 -39.85 18.41 19.02
N ILE A 18 -39.83 19.69 18.66
CA ILE A 18 -38.78 20.65 18.96
C ILE A 18 -38.88 21.06 20.44
N GLY A 19 -37.81 20.79 21.20
CA GLY A 19 -37.57 21.27 22.55
C GLY A 19 -36.44 22.30 22.55
N SER A 20 -36.78 23.50 22.99
CA SER A 20 -35.95 24.70 23.09
C SER A 20 -34.93 24.68 24.23
N GLY A 21 -33.76 25.27 24.00
CA GLY A 21 -33.16 26.24 24.93
C GLY A 21 -31.78 25.94 25.51
N LEU A 22 -31.00 27.03 25.65
CA LEU A 22 -29.63 27.22 26.19
C LEU A 22 -28.54 27.19 25.08
N GLY A 23 -27.78 28.26 24.76
CA GLY A 23 -27.66 29.60 25.32
C GLY A 23 -26.18 30.08 25.38
N TYR A 24 -25.66 30.64 24.28
CA TYR A 24 -24.57 31.66 24.14
C TYR A 24 -23.13 31.37 24.63
N PRO A 25 -22.07 32.11 24.16
CA PRO A 25 -22.04 33.21 23.19
C PRO A 25 -20.98 33.12 22.06
N ALA A 26 -21.24 33.89 21.00
CA ALA A 26 -20.26 34.34 20.02
C ALA A 26 -19.31 35.40 20.59
N LEU A 27 -18.03 35.35 20.21
CA LEU A 27 -17.09 36.47 20.32
C LEU A 27 -16.43 36.72 18.96
N ARG A 28 -16.53 37.98 18.52
CA ARG A 28 -15.97 38.55 17.30
C ARG A 28 -14.46 38.81 17.45
N ALA A 29 -13.75 38.57 16.34
CA ALA A 29 -12.67 39.34 15.71
C ALA A 29 -11.60 40.05 16.58
N LEU A 30 -10.33 39.83 16.22
CA LEU A 30 -9.32 40.85 15.85
C LEU A 30 -7.93 40.20 15.66
N GLY A 31 -7.18 40.64 14.64
CA GLY A 31 -5.71 40.78 14.73
C GLY A 31 -4.85 39.95 13.77
N GLU A 32 -4.18 40.64 12.86
CA GLU A 32 -3.10 40.18 11.98
C GLU A 32 -1.79 39.83 12.75
N CYS A 33 -0.94 39.02 12.10
CA CYS A 33 0.49 38.67 12.32
C CYS A 33 1.40 39.70 13.05
N PRO A 34 2.59 39.37 13.64
CA PRO A 34 3.58 38.39 13.12
C PRO A 34 4.46 37.62 14.14
N ILE A 35 5.24 36.68 13.58
CA ILE A 35 6.53 36.10 13.99
C ILE A 35 7.21 36.76 15.22
N GLU A 36 7.48 35.98 16.27
CA GLU A 36 8.66 36.18 17.12
C GLU A 36 9.11 34.88 17.82
N GLN A 37 10.39 34.56 17.62
CA GLN A 37 11.14 33.52 18.32
C GLN A 37 11.22 33.82 19.81
N THR A 38 10.92 32.85 20.67
CA THR A 38 11.56 32.79 22.00
C THR A 38 11.86 31.35 22.40
N CYS A 39 13.16 31.00 22.37
CA CYS A 39 13.72 30.01 23.27
C CYS A 39 13.45 30.45 24.71
N SER A 40 12.85 29.60 25.54
CA SER A 40 13.03 29.69 26.98
C SER A 40 13.24 28.30 27.58
N LEU A 41 14.46 28.10 28.07
CA LEU A 41 14.78 27.13 29.10
C LEU A 41 14.01 27.52 30.38
N ARG A 42 13.22 26.61 30.93
CA ARG A 42 12.96 26.55 32.38
C ARG A 42 13.00 25.10 32.87
N GLN A 43 14.02 24.85 33.69
CA GLN A 43 13.99 23.86 34.76
C GLN A 43 13.06 24.33 35.88
N GLU A 44 12.49 23.34 36.58
CA GLU A 44 12.06 23.27 37.99
C GLU A 44 10.66 22.63 38.10
N GLN A 45 10.30 21.75 39.04
CA GLN A 45 10.96 20.84 39.99
C GLN A 45 9.79 20.04 40.65
N TRP A 46 9.99 18.74 40.87
CA TRP A 46 9.51 17.92 42.02
C TRP A 46 8.01 17.73 42.31
N ILE A 47 7.55 16.46 42.33
CA ILE A 47 6.91 15.81 43.50
C ILE A 47 7.39 14.34 43.59
N MET A 48 7.71 13.93 44.82
CA MET A 48 8.30 12.65 45.27
C MET A 48 7.37 11.44 45.23
N GLY A 49 7.94 10.22 45.18
CA GLY A 49 7.15 8.99 45.38
C GLY A 49 7.85 7.63 45.45
N ARG A 50 8.92 7.49 46.25
CA ARG A 50 9.41 6.23 46.90
C ARG A 50 10.03 5.11 46.05
N SER A 51 11.32 4.84 46.32
CA SER A 51 11.90 3.49 46.32
C SER A 51 11.90 2.90 47.75
N PRO A 52 12.22 1.61 47.90
CA PRO A 52 13.49 1.35 48.61
C PRO A 52 14.33 0.19 48.03
N SER A 53 15.65 0.44 47.97
CA SER A 53 16.81 -0.43 48.35
C SER A 53 16.94 -1.85 47.76
N SER A 54 18.08 -2.44 47.40
CA SER A 54 19.53 -2.31 47.70
C SER A 54 20.23 -3.32 46.73
N SER A 55 21.48 -3.25 46.25
CA SER A 55 22.81 -3.22 46.91
C SER A 55 23.86 -3.31 45.77
N SER A 56 24.75 -2.32 45.60
CA SER A 56 26.20 -2.33 45.87
C SER A 56 27.03 -3.55 45.40
N SER A 57 27.94 -3.34 44.42
CA SER A 57 29.39 -3.58 44.60
C SER A 57 30.21 -2.95 43.45
N SER A 58 31.37 -2.43 43.82
CA SER A 58 32.26 -1.51 43.11
C SER A 58 33.59 -2.14 42.60
N ARG A 59 34.33 -1.36 41.76
CA ARG A 59 35.82 -1.34 41.47
C ARG A 59 36.33 -2.25 40.32
N GLU A 60 37.33 -1.89 39.47
CA GLU A 60 38.41 -0.87 39.46
C GLU A 60 39.07 -0.71 38.04
N LEU A 61 39.51 0.51 37.69
CA LEU A 61 40.74 1.01 37.00
C LEU A 61 41.40 0.36 35.72
N PHE A 62 41.41 1.16 34.60
CA PHE A 62 42.46 1.56 33.58
C PHE A 62 43.65 0.64 33.14
N PRO A 63 44.35 0.83 31.96
CA PRO A 63 44.59 2.09 31.21
C PRO A 63 44.64 2.07 29.64
N ARG A 64 44.88 3.30 29.13
CA ARG A 64 45.05 3.85 27.77
C ARG A 64 45.97 3.10 26.78
N GLY A 65 45.62 3.20 25.49
CA GLY A 65 46.51 2.98 24.34
C GLY A 65 46.39 4.10 23.30
N THR A 66 47.52 4.69 22.94
CA THR A 66 47.74 5.84 22.04
C THR A 66 47.72 5.45 20.55
N ARG A 67 47.12 6.28 19.67
CA ARG A 67 47.28 6.21 18.19
C ARG A 67 48.17 7.37 17.69
N PRO A 68 49.02 7.18 16.66
CA PRO A 68 49.93 8.22 16.12
C PRO A 68 49.25 9.10 15.06
N PRO A 69 49.78 10.31 14.75
CA PRO A 69 49.22 11.19 13.73
C PRO A 69 49.79 10.92 12.32
N LEU A 70 48.96 11.16 11.30
CA LEU A 70 49.29 11.14 9.86
C LEU A 70 50.05 12.41 9.42
N PRO A 71 50.82 12.37 8.30
CA PRO A 71 51.79 13.43 7.97
C PRO A 71 51.18 14.60 7.16
N LEU A 72 51.66 15.80 7.46
CA LEU A 72 51.40 17.05 6.73
C LEU A 72 52.28 17.15 5.46
N CYS A 73 51.66 17.21 4.28
CA CYS A 73 52.31 17.62 3.04
C CYS A 73 52.61 19.13 3.04
N ARG A 74 53.87 19.51 2.86
CA ARG A 74 54.31 20.89 2.61
C ARG A 74 54.15 21.22 1.14
N TRP A 75 53.41 22.29 0.82
CA TRP A 75 53.50 22.99 -0.46
C TRP A 75 54.36 24.24 -0.31
N SER A 76 55.44 24.29 -1.09
CA SER A 76 56.31 25.45 -1.28
C SER A 76 55.88 26.19 -2.54
N GLY A 77 55.34 27.40 -2.39
CA GLY A 77 55.01 28.28 -3.51
C GLY A 77 55.23 29.74 -3.10
N VAL A 78 56.19 30.38 -3.75
CA VAL A 78 56.56 31.80 -3.58
C VAL A 78 55.55 32.65 -4.36
N LEU A 79 54.97 33.68 -3.72
CA LEU A 79 54.18 34.73 -4.38
C LEU A 79 54.81 36.11 -4.09
N PRO A 80 54.76 37.07 -5.04
CA PRO A 80 55.47 38.33 -4.93
C PRO A 80 54.69 39.36 -4.09
N VAL A 81 55.46 40.30 -3.53
CA VAL A 81 55.02 41.38 -2.65
C VAL A 81 54.27 42.46 -3.42
N LEU A 82 53.09 42.86 -2.93
CA LEU A 82 52.39 44.11 -3.28
C LEU A 82 52.03 44.88 -1.98
N PRO A 83 51.93 46.23 -2.04
CA PRO A 83 52.08 47.07 -0.85
C PRO A 83 50.80 47.23 -0.03
N VAL A 84 51.06 47.60 1.22
CA VAL A 84 50.20 47.74 2.39
C VAL A 84 49.06 48.76 2.21
N LEU A 85 47.84 48.35 2.58
CA LEU A 85 46.72 49.22 2.98
C LEU A 85 46.30 48.88 4.43
N PRO A 86 45.74 49.83 5.19
CA PRO A 86 45.79 49.79 6.64
C PRO A 86 44.74 48.87 7.29
N VAL A 87 45.24 48.07 8.23
CA VAL A 87 44.64 47.52 9.46
C VAL A 87 43.13 47.73 9.64
N LEU A 88 42.36 46.65 9.47
CA LEU A 88 41.11 46.39 10.19
C LEU A 88 41.40 45.35 11.29
N PRO A 89 40.70 45.41 12.44
CA PRO A 89 41.05 44.60 13.60
C PRO A 89 40.76 43.12 13.33
N VAL A 90 41.78 42.31 13.61
CA VAL A 90 41.73 40.84 13.59
C VAL A 90 40.72 40.38 14.65
N LEU A 91 39.52 40.02 14.22
CA LEU A 91 38.65 39.12 14.97
C LEU A 91 39.26 37.71 14.93
N PRO A 92 39.18 36.90 16.01
CA PRO A 92 39.90 35.65 16.07
C PRO A 92 39.33 34.65 15.06
N VAL A 93 40.15 34.24 14.10
CA VAL A 93 39.82 33.26 13.05
C VAL A 93 39.40 31.90 13.62
N LEU A 94 39.66 31.64 14.91
CA LEU A 94 39.20 30.46 15.64
C LEU A 94 37.69 30.47 15.96
N SER A 95 37.03 31.63 15.99
CA SER A 95 35.57 31.70 16.13
C SER A 95 34.85 31.49 14.80
N VAL A 96 35.46 31.77 13.64
CA VAL A 96 34.78 31.62 12.35
C VAL A 96 34.68 30.16 11.95
N LEU A 97 35.71 29.33 12.16
CA LEU A 97 35.63 27.90 11.92
C LEU A 97 34.74 27.17 12.93
N SER A 98 34.71 27.62 14.20
CA SER A 98 33.82 27.05 15.23
C SER A 98 32.37 27.47 15.01
N VAL A 99 32.11 28.71 14.58
CA VAL A 99 30.77 29.20 14.20
C VAL A 99 30.34 28.61 12.85
N LEU A 100 31.23 28.39 11.89
CA LEU A 100 30.93 27.59 10.69
C LEU A 100 30.69 26.13 11.04
N SER A 101 31.34 25.53 12.04
CA SER A 101 31.04 24.15 12.47
C SER A 101 29.71 24.05 13.23
N VAL A 102 29.27 25.14 13.86
CA VAL A 102 27.96 25.24 14.55
C VAL A 102 26.84 25.68 13.59
N LEU A 103 27.16 26.39 12.51
CA LEU A 103 26.23 26.76 11.41
C LEU A 103 26.20 25.71 10.27
N LEU A 104 27.27 24.93 10.10
CA LEU A 104 27.37 23.73 9.24
C LEU A 104 27.27 22.45 10.07
N GLY A 105 26.93 22.54 11.36
CA GLY A 105 26.38 21.41 12.08
C GLY A 105 25.09 21.10 11.34
N ALA A 106 25.17 20.15 10.41
CA ALA A 106 24.14 19.93 9.41
C ALA A 106 22.80 19.85 10.15
N CYS A 107 21.99 20.91 10.04
CA CYS A 107 20.58 20.77 10.35
C CYS A 107 20.17 19.55 9.55
N ASP A 108 19.71 18.50 10.24
CA ASP A 108 19.17 17.34 9.57
C ASP A 108 18.23 17.90 8.49
N PRO A 109 18.49 17.66 7.19
CA PRO A 109 17.71 18.29 6.14
C PRO A 109 16.24 17.83 6.24
N TYR A 110 15.98 16.74 6.99
CA TYR A 110 14.68 16.26 7.40
C TYR A 110 14.14 16.86 8.70
N ALA A 111 14.89 17.63 9.49
CA ALA A 111 14.42 18.26 10.74
C ALA A 111 13.21 19.18 10.55
N ARG A 112 12.88 19.54 9.30
CA ARG A 112 11.66 20.28 8.95
C ARG A 112 10.40 19.40 9.00
N TRP A 113 10.54 18.09 9.08
CA TRP A 113 9.47 17.11 9.02
C TRP A 113 9.59 16.14 10.21
N PRO A 114 8.49 15.75 10.86
CA PRO A 114 8.51 14.61 11.78
C PRO A 114 8.80 13.31 10.99
N ASP A 115 9.22 12.21 11.64
CA ASP A 115 9.65 10.97 10.95
C ASP A 115 8.66 10.57 9.85
N PRO A 116 9.02 10.70 8.56
CA PRO A 116 8.10 10.48 7.45
C PRO A 116 7.53 9.04 7.35
N ALA A 117 8.20 8.07 7.99
CA ALA A 117 7.70 6.70 8.09
C ALA A 117 6.55 6.56 9.10
N GLU A 118 6.48 7.46 10.08
CA GLU A 118 5.48 7.48 11.15
C GLU A 118 4.47 8.62 10.97
N VAL A 119 4.82 9.64 10.21
CA VAL A 119 4.09 10.91 10.19
C VAL A 119 3.40 11.12 8.86
N PHE A 120 2.09 11.23 9.00
CA PHE A 120 1.21 11.71 7.98
C PHE A 120 1.40 13.23 7.80
N PRO A 121 1.66 13.72 6.57
CA PRO A 121 1.69 15.16 6.32
C PRO A 121 0.30 15.81 6.40
N TRP A 122 -0.75 15.05 6.73
CA TRP A 122 -2.05 15.59 7.11
C TRP A 122 -1.90 16.29 8.45
N SER A 123 -2.01 17.62 8.45
CA SER A 123 -2.20 18.41 9.66
C SER A 123 -3.59 18.17 10.24
N TYR A 124 -3.91 16.93 10.64
CA TYR A 124 -5.16 16.61 11.32
C TYR A 124 -4.89 15.53 12.36
N GLU A 125 -5.37 15.78 13.58
CA GLU A 125 -5.44 14.73 14.60
C GLU A 125 -6.26 13.56 14.02
N PRO A 126 -5.82 12.30 14.16
CA PRO A 126 -6.69 11.17 13.89
C PRO A 126 -7.99 11.42 14.65
N LEU A 127 -9.15 11.38 13.97
CA LEU A 127 -10.45 11.73 14.54
C LEU A 127 -10.58 11.12 15.94
N ALA A 128 -10.38 11.95 16.97
CA ALA A 128 -10.48 11.53 18.35
C ALA A 128 -11.95 11.21 18.62
N GLY A 129 -12.25 9.93 18.86
CA GLY A 129 -13.61 9.48 19.17
C GLY A 129 -14.26 8.57 18.12
N LEU A 130 -13.54 8.11 17.09
CA LEU A 130 -13.93 6.87 16.43
C LEU A 130 -13.60 5.69 17.36
N GLU A 131 -14.53 4.74 17.52
CA GLU A 131 -14.21 3.50 18.24
C GLU A 131 -12.98 2.83 17.58
N PRO A 132 -12.03 2.31 18.37
CA PRO A 132 -10.89 1.59 17.83
C PRO A 132 -11.38 0.50 16.88
N TYR A 133 -10.82 0.45 15.67
CA TYR A 133 -11.22 -0.52 14.65
C TYR A 133 -11.12 -1.97 15.15
N GLU A 134 -10.26 -2.20 16.14
CA GLU A 134 -10.03 -3.43 16.90
C GLU A 134 -11.25 -3.93 17.69
N GLU A 135 -12.13 -3.03 18.17
CA GLU A 135 -13.37 -3.41 18.88
C GLU A 135 -14.48 -3.87 17.90
N VAL A 136 -14.25 -3.70 16.59
CA VAL A 136 -15.22 -3.96 15.52
C VAL A 136 -14.58 -4.83 14.41
N ARG A 137 -13.59 -5.62 14.79
CA ARG A 137 -12.82 -6.54 13.94
C ARG A 137 -13.37 -7.94 14.13
N PHE A 138 -13.74 -8.61 13.05
CA PHE A 138 -14.27 -9.97 13.12
C PHE A 138 -13.27 -10.99 12.60
N GLU A 139 -12.24 -10.57 11.86
CA GLU A 139 -11.20 -11.43 11.25
C GLU A 139 -10.15 -11.93 12.25
N THR A 140 -10.33 -11.73 13.56
CA THR A 140 -9.44 -12.27 14.59
C THR A 140 -9.86 -13.69 14.97
N ASP A 141 -9.12 -14.65 14.43
CA ASP A 141 -8.92 -16.03 14.87
C ASP A 141 -10.09 -17.04 14.85
N THR A 142 -11.36 -16.67 14.65
CA THR A 142 -12.47 -17.66 14.51
C THR A 142 -13.69 -17.19 13.70
N TRP A 143 -13.53 -16.41 12.62
CA TRP A 143 -14.68 -15.93 11.85
C TRP A 143 -15.29 -17.03 10.97
N GLU A 144 -16.56 -17.38 11.22
CA GLU A 144 -17.36 -18.23 10.33
C GLU A 144 -18.54 -17.40 9.79
N PRO A 145 -18.52 -16.93 8.53
CA PRO A 145 -19.48 -15.94 8.03
C PRO A 145 -20.96 -16.43 8.03
N LEU A 146 -21.16 -17.74 8.20
CA LEU A 146 -22.46 -18.41 8.37
C LEU A 146 -23.01 -18.41 9.79
N VAL A 147 -22.13 -18.51 10.78
CA VAL A 147 -22.50 -18.46 12.19
C VAL A 147 -22.81 -17.01 12.54
N ASP A 148 -22.09 -16.09 11.91
CA ASP A 148 -22.06 -14.67 12.24
C ASP A 148 -22.69 -13.80 11.13
N ALA A 149 -23.80 -14.24 10.53
CA ALA A 149 -24.43 -13.55 9.39
C ALA A 149 -24.83 -12.09 9.67
N TYR A 150 -25.09 -11.73 10.93
CA TYR A 150 -25.30 -10.34 11.34
C TYR A 150 -24.00 -9.52 11.27
N GLU A 151 -22.87 -10.14 11.63
CA GLU A 151 -21.55 -9.53 11.65
C GLU A 151 -21.01 -9.38 10.23
N THR A 152 -21.26 -10.36 9.35
CA THR A 152 -21.03 -10.24 7.89
C THR A 152 -21.81 -9.06 7.28
N ALA A 153 -23.08 -8.89 7.66
CA ALA A 153 -23.87 -7.75 7.21
C ALA A 153 -23.37 -6.41 7.78
N GLN A 154 -22.91 -6.38 9.03
CA GLN A 154 -22.26 -5.19 9.62
C GLN A 154 -20.93 -4.89 8.96
N TYR A 155 -20.15 -5.89 8.56
CA TYR A 155 -18.89 -5.73 7.84
C TYR A 155 -19.09 -5.07 6.47
N VAL A 156 -20.06 -5.57 5.69
CA VAL A 156 -20.43 -4.98 4.39
C VAL A 156 -21.01 -3.57 4.56
N ILE A 157 -21.86 -3.33 5.56
CA ILE A 157 -22.37 -1.97 5.82
C ILE A 157 -21.23 -1.04 6.24
N LYS A 158 -20.32 -1.50 7.10
CA LYS A 158 -19.20 -0.69 7.63
C LYS A 158 -18.14 -0.40 6.58
N SER A 159 -17.83 -1.32 5.65
CA SER A 159 -16.92 -1.04 4.53
C SER A 159 -17.52 -0.02 3.54
N LEU A 160 -18.84 -0.06 3.34
CA LEU A 160 -19.59 0.93 2.58
C LEU A 160 -19.77 2.27 3.32
N GLU A 161 -19.74 2.27 4.66
CA GLU A 161 -19.91 3.46 5.50
C GLU A 161 -18.59 4.03 6.08
N HIS A 162 -17.46 3.33 5.90
CA HIS A 162 -16.15 3.77 6.37
C HIS A 162 -15.80 5.11 5.70
N ARG A 163 -15.71 6.17 6.52
CA ARG A 163 -15.51 7.56 6.08
C ARG A 163 -16.62 8.16 5.21
N LYS A 164 -17.85 7.65 5.28
CA LYS A 164 -19.02 8.25 4.60
C LYS A 164 -19.23 9.74 4.91
N ASP A 165 -18.82 10.18 6.10
CA ASP A 165 -18.90 11.57 6.56
C ASP A 165 -17.55 12.31 6.56
N ALA A 166 -16.47 11.70 6.04
CA ALA A 166 -15.21 12.41 5.90
C ALA A 166 -15.41 13.57 4.90
N PRO A 167 -14.97 14.80 5.23
CA PRO A 167 -15.03 15.93 4.33
C PRO A 167 -14.56 15.56 2.92
N ILE A 168 -15.24 16.06 1.88
CA ILE A 168 -14.81 15.83 0.49
C ILE A 168 -13.36 16.27 0.27
N GLU A 169 -12.88 17.31 0.99
CA GLU A 169 -11.47 17.68 0.98
C GLU A 169 -10.55 16.58 1.54
N GLU A 170 -10.99 15.82 2.55
CA GLU A 170 -10.30 14.62 3.08
C GLU A 170 -10.21 13.48 2.06
N LEU A 171 -11.18 13.40 1.14
CA LEU A 171 -11.32 12.38 0.10
C LEU A 171 -10.75 12.81 -1.26
N GLN A 172 -10.49 14.10 -1.48
CA GLN A 172 -9.94 14.60 -2.76
C GLN A 172 -8.42 14.54 -2.84
N HIS A 173 -7.80 14.12 -1.76
CA HIS A 173 -6.38 14.24 -1.57
C HIS A 173 -5.63 13.64 -2.77
N PHE A 174 -5.65 12.30 -2.94
CA PHE A 174 -4.78 11.60 -3.89
C PHE A 174 -4.93 12.06 -5.35
N GLY A 175 -6.12 12.53 -5.73
CA GLY A 175 -6.41 13.03 -7.07
C GLY A 175 -5.62 14.27 -7.51
N LEU A 176 -4.98 14.99 -6.58
CA LEU A 176 -4.15 16.17 -6.87
C LEU A 176 -2.67 15.86 -7.05
N SER A 177 -2.24 14.65 -6.70
CA SER A 177 -0.85 14.22 -6.82
C SER A 177 -0.45 14.10 -8.29
N ARG A 178 0.82 14.34 -8.60
CA ARG A 178 1.35 14.29 -9.97
C ARG A 178 2.54 13.33 -9.98
N PRO A 179 2.32 12.05 -10.29
CA PRO A 179 3.41 11.09 -10.35
C PRO A 179 4.31 11.45 -11.52
N PRO A 180 5.55 10.96 -11.53
CA PRO A 180 6.32 10.93 -12.76
C PRO A 180 5.57 10.06 -13.79
N PRO A 181 5.33 10.55 -15.02
CA PRO A 181 4.69 9.76 -16.05
C PRO A 181 5.59 8.59 -16.47
N ILE A 182 5.00 7.56 -17.07
CA ILE A 182 5.76 6.42 -17.63
C ILE A 182 6.82 6.94 -18.61
N VAL A 183 8.07 6.52 -18.41
CA VAL A 183 9.22 6.93 -19.23
C VAL A 183 9.41 5.96 -20.39
N ALA A 184 9.29 6.47 -21.62
CA ALA A 184 9.44 5.65 -22.82
C ALA A 184 10.86 5.05 -22.91
N GLY A 185 10.94 3.75 -23.22
CA GLY A 185 12.19 3.02 -23.37
C GLY A 185 12.78 2.49 -22.06
N HIS A 186 12.24 2.88 -20.90
CA HIS A 186 12.59 2.27 -19.63
C HIS A 186 11.91 0.89 -19.48
N PRO A 187 12.52 -0.05 -18.76
CA PRO A 187 11.89 -1.33 -18.41
C PRO A 187 10.54 -1.10 -17.71
N LEU A 188 9.50 -1.82 -18.13
CA LEU A 188 8.12 -1.61 -17.70
C LEU A 188 7.55 -2.88 -17.05
N LEU A 189 6.89 -2.72 -15.91
CA LEU A 189 6.09 -3.74 -15.25
C LEU A 189 4.60 -3.42 -15.42
N SER A 190 3.79 -4.44 -15.67
CA SER A 190 2.33 -4.35 -15.64
C SER A 190 1.78 -5.21 -14.50
N PHE A 191 0.86 -4.65 -13.73
CA PHE A 191 0.21 -5.33 -12.62
C PHE A 191 -1.30 -5.35 -12.79
N VAL A 192 -1.91 -6.43 -12.37
CA VAL A 192 -3.36 -6.58 -12.30
C VAL A 192 -3.78 -7.04 -10.91
N GLY A 193 -5.01 -6.69 -10.56
CA GLY A 193 -5.64 -7.04 -9.29
C GLY A 193 -6.02 -8.50 -9.14
N ASP A 194 -6.95 -8.75 -8.22
CA ASP A 194 -7.36 -10.09 -7.83
C ASP A 194 -8.11 -10.80 -8.96
N LEU A 195 -7.72 -12.05 -9.22
CA LEU A 195 -8.44 -12.96 -10.12
C LEU A 195 -9.30 -13.91 -9.28
N MET A 196 -10.53 -13.46 -9.00
CA MET A 196 -11.57 -14.21 -8.30
C MET A 196 -12.68 -14.69 -9.24
N VAL A 197 -12.31 -15.42 -10.30
CA VAL A 197 -13.27 -15.94 -11.28
C VAL A 197 -13.66 -17.37 -10.92
N MET A 198 -14.95 -17.64 -10.81
CA MET A 198 -15.55 -18.94 -10.52
C MET A 198 -16.27 -19.53 -11.73
N ASP A 199 -17.01 -18.73 -12.50
CA ASP A 199 -17.64 -19.18 -13.75
C ASP A 199 -17.97 -18.07 -14.78
N ASP A 200 -18.56 -18.47 -15.91
CA ASP A 200 -19.07 -17.66 -17.03
C ASP A 200 -18.13 -16.62 -17.67
N PHE A 201 -16.89 -16.98 -18.02
CA PHE A 201 -16.02 -16.14 -18.85
C PHE A 201 -15.92 -16.61 -20.31
N ALA A 202 -15.80 -15.64 -21.21
CA ALA A 202 -15.51 -15.91 -22.61
C ALA A 202 -14.04 -16.36 -22.79
N PRO A 203 -13.70 -17.19 -23.79
CA PRO A 203 -12.30 -17.49 -24.13
C PRO A 203 -11.46 -16.25 -24.46
N SER A 204 -12.12 -15.15 -24.82
CA SER A 204 -11.54 -13.82 -25.06
C SER A 204 -11.46 -12.93 -23.82
N TYR A 205 -11.60 -13.49 -22.61
CA TYR A 205 -11.75 -12.79 -21.33
C TYR A 205 -10.93 -11.49 -21.23
N ALA A 206 -9.60 -11.57 -21.33
CA ALA A 206 -8.73 -10.39 -21.19
C ALA A 206 -8.31 -9.75 -22.54
N ALA A 207 -8.90 -10.15 -23.67
CA ALA A 207 -8.47 -9.69 -24.99
C ALA A 207 -8.66 -8.17 -25.18
N GLY A 208 -9.73 -7.59 -24.61
CA GLY A 208 -10.01 -6.16 -24.69
C GLY A 208 -9.01 -5.30 -23.92
N VAL A 209 -8.37 -5.86 -22.89
CA VAL A 209 -7.38 -5.16 -22.04
C VAL A 209 -5.94 -5.59 -22.30
N ALA A 210 -5.71 -6.61 -23.13
CA ALA A 210 -4.37 -7.09 -23.49
C ALA A 210 -3.41 -5.97 -23.98
N PRO A 211 -3.84 -4.95 -24.75
CA PRO A 211 -2.97 -3.84 -25.13
C PRO A 211 -2.44 -2.99 -23.96
N LEU A 212 -3.12 -3.00 -22.80
CA LEU A 212 -2.72 -2.28 -21.59
C LEU A 212 -1.63 -3.02 -20.81
N LEU A 213 -1.47 -4.32 -21.07
CA LEU A 213 -0.51 -5.22 -20.43
C LEU A 213 0.77 -5.31 -21.29
N ASP A 214 1.38 -4.15 -21.55
CA ASP A 214 2.55 -3.96 -22.41
C ASP A 214 3.89 -3.96 -21.66
N GLY A 215 3.85 -4.22 -20.34
CA GLY A 215 5.05 -4.44 -19.53
C GLY A 215 5.82 -5.70 -19.98
N GLY A 216 7.13 -5.68 -19.79
CA GLY A 216 7.99 -6.85 -20.07
C GLY A 216 7.87 -7.96 -19.02
N LEU A 217 7.24 -7.66 -17.87
CA LEU A 217 6.71 -8.63 -16.91
C LEU A 217 5.30 -8.21 -16.52
N ARG A 218 4.35 -9.15 -16.62
CA ARG A 218 2.92 -8.95 -16.35
C ARG A 218 2.50 -9.84 -15.18
N ILE A 219 2.05 -9.23 -14.09
CA ILE A 219 1.96 -9.88 -12.78
C ILE A 219 0.52 -9.73 -12.24
N GLY A 220 -0.03 -10.78 -11.63
CA GLY A 220 -1.35 -10.73 -10.96
C GLY A 220 -1.47 -11.71 -9.79
N ASN A 221 -2.55 -11.57 -9.02
CA ASN A 221 -2.89 -12.50 -7.92
C ASN A 221 -3.98 -13.45 -8.35
N LEU A 222 -3.64 -14.73 -8.41
CA LEU A 222 -4.60 -15.80 -8.62
C LEU A 222 -5.21 -16.15 -7.26
N GLU A 223 -6.24 -15.41 -6.89
CA GLU A 223 -6.93 -15.57 -5.60
C GLU A 223 -7.73 -16.87 -5.55
N THR A 224 -8.36 -17.24 -6.66
CA THR A 224 -9.10 -18.49 -6.73
C THR A 224 -8.21 -19.68 -7.10
N PRO A 225 -8.26 -20.81 -6.37
CA PRO A 225 -7.63 -22.07 -6.78
C PRO A 225 -8.01 -22.51 -8.20
N VAL A 226 -7.12 -23.24 -8.88
CA VAL A 226 -7.38 -23.81 -10.22
C VAL A 226 -6.99 -25.27 -10.24
N SER A 227 -7.85 -26.09 -9.63
CA SER A 227 -7.65 -27.53 -9.53
C SER A 227 -8.59 -28.30 -10.47
N PRO A 228 -8.06 -29.04 -11.47
CA PRO A 228 -8.87 -29.82 -12.39
C PRO A 228 -9.45 -31.10 -11.79
N ILE A 229 -9.09 -31.43 -10.54
CA ILE A 229 -9.59 -32.63 -9.83
C ILE A 229 -10.66 -32.30 -8.78
N HIS A 230 -10.95 -31.01 -8.58
CA HIS A 230 -11.97 -30.53 -7.66
C HIS A 230 -13.15 -29.94 -8.45
N PRO A 231 -14.36 -29.92 -7.88
CA PRO A 231 -15.52 -29.32 -8.53
C PRO A 231 -15.32 -27.82 -8.75
N THR A 232 -15.93 -27.28 -9.80
CA THR A 232 -16.04 -25.84 -10.04
C THR A 232 -17.46 -25.33 -9.77
N ASP A 233 -18.43 -26.24 -9.64
CA ASP A 233 -19.80 -25.89 -9.30
C ASP A 233 -19.85 -25.40 -7.84
N PRO A 234 -20.32 -24.16 -7.57
CA PRO A 234 -20.35 -23.62 -6.22
C PRO A 234 -21.16 -24.47 -5.24
N SER A 235 -22.21 -25.16 -5.69
CA SER A 235 -23.04 -25.99 -4.81
C SER A 235 -22.31 -27.27 -4.39
N GLU A 236 -21.49 -27.85 -5.26
CA GLU A 236 -20.64 -29.00 -4.93
C GLU A 236 -19.49 -28.58 -4.01
N LEU A 237 -18.84 -27.44 -4.30
CA LEU A 237 -17.79 -26.87 -3.47
C LEU A 237 -18.25 -26.62 -2.03
N VAL A 238 -19.43 -26.00 -1.88
CA VAL A 238 -20.01 -25.73 -0.56
C VAL A 238 -20.25 -27.00 0.25
N VAL A 239 -20.69 -28.09 -0.41
CA VAL A 239 -20.97 -29.35 0.27
C VAL A 239 -19.70 -30.07 0.71
N GLU A 240 -18.63 -29.99 -0.08
CA GLU A 240 -17.41 -30.78 0.14
C GLU A 240 -16.31 -30.02 0.90
N TYR A 241 -16.14 -28.72 0.63
CA TYR A 241 -15.06 -27.87 1.13
C TYR A 241 -15.54 -26.75 2.06
N GLY A 242 -16.86 -26.55 2.15
CA GLY A 242 -17.47 -25.54 3.00
C GLY A 242 -17.80 -24.25 2.27
N LEU A 243 -18.49 -23.35 2.97
CA LEU A 243 -18.87 -22.07 2.38
C LEU A 243 -17.64 -21.18 2.18
N TYR A 244 -17.68 -20.39 1.10
CA TYR A 244 -16.58 -19.53 0.64
C TYR A 244 -15.33 -20.29 0.14
N ALA A 245 -15.46 -21.59 -0.13
CA ALA A 245 -14.46 -22.33 -0.88
C ALA A 245 -14.61 -22.05 -2.38
N PHE A 246 -13.50 -21.71 -3.03
CA PHE A 246 -13.45 -21.35 -4.44
C PHE A 246 -12.61 -22.33 -5.28
N ASN A 247 -12.97 -22.47 -6.55
CA ASN A 247 -12.20 -23.19 -7.56
C ASN A 247 -12.64 -22.74 -8.96
N ALA A 248 -11.71 -22.16 -9.72
CA ALA A 248 -11.95 -21.70 -11.07
C ALA A 248 -11.76 -22.86 -12.07
N PRO A 249 -12.50 -22.86 -13.19
CA PRO A 249 -12.26 -23.82 -14.24
C PRO A 249 -10.90 -23.58 -14.89
N LEU A 250 -10.22 -24.69 -15.21
CA LEU A 250 -8.86 -24.70 -15.74
C LEU A 250 -8.63 -23.79 -16.96
N SER A 251 -9.66 -23.59 -17.78
CA SER A 251 -9.62 -22.77 -19.00
C SER A 251 -9.39 -21.28 -18.73
N ILE A 252 -9.56 -20.77 -17.51
CA ILE A 252 -9.31 -19.36 -17.22
C ILE A 252 -7.84 -19.01 -17.49
N LEU A 253 -6.95 -19.94 -17.16
CA LEU A 253 -5.51 -19.80 -17.38
C LEU A 253 -5.13 -19.77 -18.87
N ASP A 254 -6.03 -20.07 -19.80
CA ASP A 254 -5.77 -19.95 -21.24
C ASP A 254 -6.14 -18.55 -21.77
N ALA A 255 -6.80 -17.72 -20.96
CA ALA A 255 -7.33 -16.41 -21.34
C ALA A 255 -6.62 -15.22 -20.67
N LEU A 256 -5.53 -15.46 -19.92
CA LEU A 256 -4.79 -14.43 -19.18
C LEU A 256 -3.45 -14.11 -19.87
N PRO A 257 -3.26 -12.89 -20.40
CA PRO A 257 -1.98 -12.47 -20.97
C PRO A 257 -1.03 -12.00 -19.85
N LEU A 258 -0.73 -12.90 -18.90
CA LEU A 258 0.16 -12.66 -17.75
C LEU A 258 1.38 -13.59 -17.79
N ASP A 259 2.40 -13.26 -16.99
CA ASP A 259 3.65 -14.03 -16.88
C ASP A 259 3.80 -14.65 -15.49
N VAL A 260 3.46 -13.90 -14.44
CA VAL A 260 3.64 -14.31 -13.04
C VAL A 260 2.29 -14.29 -12.32
N LEU A 261 2.01 -15.35 -11.57
CA LEU A 261 0.79 -15.46 -10.75
C LEU A 261 1.16 -15.71 -9.29
N GLN A 262 0.73 -14.81 -8.41
CA GLN A 262 0.77 -15.00 -6.97
C GLN A 262 -0.29 -16.01 -6.55
N LEU A 263 0.11 -17.01 -5.75
CA LEU A 263 -0.73 -18.10 -5.26
C LEU A 263 -0.97 -18.04 -3.76
N ASN A 264 -0.13 -17.33 -2.99
CA ASN A 264 -0.38 -17.12 -1.57
C ASN A 264 -1.31 -15.93 -1.37
N ASN A 265 -2.52 -16.24 -0.92
CA ASN A 265 -3.58 -15.32 -0.54
C ASN A 265 -4.48 -16.06 0.46
N ASN A 266 -5.48 -15.38 0.98
CA ASN A 266 -6.45 -15.96 1.92
C ASN A 266 -7.16 -17.22 1.39
N HIS A 267 -7.37 -17.34 0.09
CA HIS A 267 -8.05 -18.46 -0.57
C HIS A 267 -7.14 -19.61 -1.03
N ALA A 268 -5.83 -19.52 -0.75
CA ALA A 268 -4.84 -20.49 -1.22
C ALA A 268 -5.11 -21.93 -0.76
N LEU A 269 -5.84 -22.12 0.35
CA LEU A 269 -6.13 -23.43 0.95
C LEU A 269 -7.61 -23.78 1.00
N ASP A 270 -8.46 -23.13 0.21
CA ASP A 270 -9.90 -23.47 0.11
C ASP A 270 -10.13 -24.96 -0.22
N LEU A 271 -9.22 -25.53 -1.01
CA LEU A 271 -9.23 -26.93 -1.44
C LEU A 271 -8.13 -27.76 -0.74
N GLY A 272 -7.62 -27.25 0.37
CA GLY A 272 -6.48 -27.79 1.12
C GLY A 272 -5.18 -27.85 0.30
N ASP A 273 -4.18 -28.50 0.88
CA ASP A 273 -2.87 -28.63 0.24
C ASP A 273 -2.92 -29.39 -1.11
N GLU A 274 -3.85 -30.32 -1.29
CA GLU A 274 -4.01 -31.03 -2.56
C GLU A 274 -4.47 -30.07 -3.66
N GLY A 275 -5.44 -29.20 -3.36
CA GLY A 275 -5.88 -28.18 -4.31
C GLY A 275 -4.79 -27.17 -4.62
N LEU A 276 -4.06 -26.70 -3.61
CA LEU A 276 -2.92 -25.80 -3.81
C LEU A 276 -1.84 -26.42 -4.73
N GLU A 277 -1.49 -27.70 -4.52
CA GLU A 277 -0.55 -28.41 -5.39
C GLU A 277 -1.05 -28.51 -6.84
N GLN A 278 -2.34 -28.73 -7.03
CA GLN A 278 -2.93 -28.84 -8.36
C GLN A 278 -2.99 -27.47 -9.04
N THR A 279 -3.33 -26.41 -8.30
CA THR A 279 -3.22 -25.03 -8.78
C THR A 279 -1.80 -24.72 -9.25
N TYR A 280 -0.79 -25.03 -8.43
CA TYR A 280 0.62 -24.87 -8.81
C TYR A 280 0.97 -25.62 -10.11
N LYS A 281 0.51 -26.88 -10.26
CA LYS A 281 0.74 -27.69 -11.47
C LYS A 281 0.01 -27.11 -12.69
N SER A 282 -1.23 -26.64 -12.52
CA SER A 282 -2.05 -26.02 -13.57
C SER A 282 -1.42 -24.74 -14.11
N VAL A 283 -0.93 -23.89 -13.20
CA VAL A 283 -0.25 -22.62 -13.47
C VAL A 283 1.09 -22.87 -14.16
N SER A 284 1.96 -23.66 -13.54
CA SER A 284 3.28 -23.99 -14.11
C SER A 284 3.19 -24.70 -15.45
N GLY A 285 2.24 -25.62 -15.60
CA GLY A 285 2.03 -26.40 -16.82
C GLY A 285 1.58 -25.56 -18.02
N ARG A 286 1.12 -24.33 -17.80
CA ARG A 286 0.71 -23.36 -18.83
C ARG A 286 1.76 -22.29 -19.11
N GLY A 287 2.92 -22.37 -18.47
CA GLY A 287 4.05 -21.46 -18.72
C GLY A 287 4.04 -20.20 -17.87
N TYR A 288 3.09 -20.05 -16.94
CA TYR A 288 3.16 -19.02 -15.91
C TYR A 288 4.25 -19.37 -14.89
N VAL A 289 4.83 -18.34 -14.29
CA VAL A 289 5.71 -18.47 -13.13
C VAL A 289 4.87 -18.30 -11.86
N PRO A 290 4.61 -19.37 -11.09
CA PRO A 290 3.93 -19.23 -9.81
C PRO A 290 4.87 -18.64 -8.75
N ILE A 291 4.32 -17.81 -7.86
CA ILE A 291 5.00 -17.31 -6.65
C ILE A 291 4.10 -17.52 -5.43
N GLY A 292 4.67 -17.80 -4.26
CA GLY A 292 3.90 -18.03 -3.03
C GLY A 292 3.50 -19.50 -2.78
N PHE A 293 4.28 -20.46 -3.28
CA PHE A 293 4.08 -21.90 -3.04
C PHE A 293 5.39 -22.55 -2.57
N GLY A 294 5.47 -22.88 -1.27
CA GLY A 294 6.69 -23.49 -0.69
C GLY A 294 7.93 -22.58 -0.74
N GLY A 295 7.70 -21.28 -0.89
CA GLY A 295 8.66 -20.24 -1.17
C GLY A 295 7.95 -19.04 -1.80
N ASN A 296 8.45 -17.84 -1.53
CA ASN A 296 7.76 -16.61 -1.86
C ASN A 296 8.60 -15.63 -2.70
N ARG A 297 9.74 -16.08 -3.23
CA ARG A 297 10.64 -15.25 -4.03
C ARG A 297 10.82 -15.81 -5.43
N VAL A 298 10.72 -14.93 -6.42
CA VAL A 298 11.09 -15.19 -7.82
C VAL A 298 12.08 -14.12 -8.27
N GLN A 299 13.11 -14.52 -9.02
CA GLN A 299 14.02 -13.58 -9.68
C GLN A 299 13.78 -13.64 -11.18
N ALA A 300 13.51 -12.48 -11.78
CA ALA A 300 13.13 -12.36 -13.18
C ALA A 300 14.02 -11.31 -13.88
N ALA A 301 14.48 -11.65 -15.07
CA ALA A 301 15.19 -10.72 -15.93
C ALA A 301 14.19 -9.84 -16.68
N LEU A 302 14.37 -8.51 -16.60
CA LEU A 302 13.62 -7.53 -17.36
C LEU A 302 14.61 -6.66 -18.14
N GLY A 303 14.92 -7.09 -19.36
CA GLY A 303 16.01 -6.50 -20.14
C GLY A 303 17.36 -6.81 -19.50
N GLU A 304 18.10 -5.78 -19.10
CA GLU A 304 19.37 -5.92 -18.36
C GLU A 304 19.19 -5.87 -16.84
N LEU A 305 17.95 -5.70 -16.35
CA LEU A 305 17.64 -5.63 -14.93
C LEU A 305 17.33 -7.01 -14.35
N GLU A 306 17.82 -7.26 -13.14
CA GLU A 306 17.42 -8.40 -12.31
C GLU A 306 16.40 -7.90 -11.29
N VAL A 307 15.15 -8.36 -11.40
CA VAL A 307 14.04 -7.96 -10.55
C VAL A 307 13.67 -9.12 -9.63
N ALA A 308 13.74 -8.88 -8.31
CA ALA A 308 13.17 -9.81 -7.34
C ALA A 308 11.70 -9.47 -7.09
N LEU A 309 10.84 -10.48 -7.23
CA LEU A 309 9.46 -10.46 -6.80
C LEU A 309 9.38 -11.23 -5.47
N LEU A 310 8.78 -10.63 -4.45
CA LEU A 310 8.53 -11.24 -3.13
C LEU A 310 7.04 -11.18 -2.85
N SER A 311 6.40 -12.31 -2.56
CA SER A 311 4.96 -12.34 -2.27
C SER A 311 4.66 -12.64 -0.80
N TYR A 312 3.63 -12.01 -0.24
CA TYR A 312 3.16 -12.27 1.12
C TYR A 312 1.64 -12.17 1.17
N THR A 313 1.03 -12.86 2.12
CA THR A 313 -0.39 -12.75 2.41
C THR A 313 -0.64 -12.45 3.87
N TRP A 314 -1.71 -11.73 4.17
CA TRP A 314 -2.11 -11.40 5.52
C TRP A 314 -2.53 -12.62 6.34
N GLY A 315 -3.08 -13.65 5.70
CA GLY A 315 -3.68 -14.79 6.39
C GLY A 315 -4.21 -15.83 5.42
N ILE A 316 -4.71 -16.94 5.96
CA ILE A 316 -5.41 -17.98 5.21
C ILE A 316 -6.80 -18.16 5.83
N ASN A 317 -7.83 -18.24 5.00
CA ASN A 317 -9.21 -18.41 5.45
C ASN A 317 -9.34 -19.71 6.26
N GLY A 318 -9.98 -19.62 7.42
CA GLY A 318 -10.11 -20.73 8.37
C GLY A 318 -8.80 -21.15 9.07
N ALA A 319 -7.68 -20.48 8.78
CA ALA A 319 -6.35 -20.76 9.30
C ALA A 319 -5.93 -22.26 9.33
N PRO A 320 -6.18 -23.04 8.25
CA PRO A 320 -5.79 -24.44 8.21
C PRO A 320 -4.26 -24.59 8.21
N GLU A 321 -3.78 -25.68 8.80
CA GLU A 321 -2.36 -26.04 8.72
C GLU A 321 -2.00 -26.45 7.27
N SER A 322 -0.88 -25.95 6.76
CA SER A 322 -0.30 -26.37 5.49
C SER A 322 1.07 -26.98 5.68
N ARG A 323 1.42 -27.94 4.81
CA ARG A 323 2.80 -28.44 4.71
C ARG A 323 3.75 -27.48 3.97
N TYR A 324 3.23 -26.42 3.36
CA TYR A 324 4.00 -25.42 2.61
C TYR A 324 4.11 -24.13 3.42
N ASP A 325 5.24 -23.44 3.27
CA ASP A 325 5.35 -22.06 3.71
C ASP A 325 4.69 -21.13 2.67
N LEU A 326 3.60 -20.48 3.07
CA LEU A 326 2.84 -19.52 2.27
C LEU A 326 3.22 -18.06 2.55
N ALA A 327 4.30 -17.83 3.33
CA ALA A 327 4.78 -16.50 3.69
C ALA A 327 3.68 -15.61 4.28
N VAL A 328 2.94 -16.18 5.25
CA VAL A 328 1.91 -15.46 5.99
C VAL A 328 2.56 -14.44 6.91
N VAL A 329 2.15 -13.18 6.77
CA VAL A 329 2.53 -12.07 7.65
C VAL A 329 1.25 -11.38 8.07
N PRO A 330 0.85 -11.38 9.35
CA PRO A 330 -0.48 -10.95 9.79
C PRO A 330 -0.66 -9.42 9.74
N PHE A 331 -0.67 -8.85 8.54
CA PHE A 331 -0.68 -7.40 8.30
C PHE A 331 -1.87 -6.71 8.98
N GLY A 332 -3.00 -7.41 9.10
CA GLY A 332 -4.19 -6.91 9.77
C GLY A 332 -4.06 -6.76 11.29
N HIS A 333 -3.04 -7.33 11.94
CA HIS A 333 -2.88 -7.32 13.41
C HIS A 333 -2.34 -5.98 13.94
N LEU A 334 -3.25 -5.01 14.09
CA LEU A 334 -2.96 -3.62 14.50
C LEU A 334 -2.26 -3.50 15.87
N GLU A 335 -2.64 -4.31 16.87
CA GLU A 335 -2.11 -4.22 18.25
C GLU A 335 -0.83 -5.02 18.51
N ALA A 336 -0.51 -6.01 17.68
CA ALA A 336 0.38 -7.11 18.08
C ALA A 336 1.89 -6.79 18.03
N GLY A 337 2.27 -5.61 17.50
CA GLY A 337 3.67 -5.38 17.14
C GLY A 337 4.06 -6.33 16.01
N LEU A 338 3.76 -5.95 14.77
CA LEU A 338 4.02 -6.80 13.61
C LEU A 338 5.53 -6.99 13.41
N ASP A 339 5.96 -8.25 13.40
CA ASP A 339 7.32 -8.63 13.03
C ASP A 339 7.47 -8.58 11.51
N LEU A 340 8.28 -7.63 11.03
CA LEU A 340 8.60 -7.45 9.63
C LEU A 340 10.03 -7.91 9.30
N ASP A 341 10.71 -8.58 10.23
CA ASP A 341 12.09 -8.99 10.07
C ASP A 341 12.25 -9.93 8.87
N ARG A 342 11.31 -10.85 8.66
CA ARG A 342 11.29 -11.71 7.46
C ARG A 342 11.32 -10.88 6.17
N ILE A 343 10.45 -9.87 6.06
CA ILE A 343 10.39 -9.02 4.86
C ILE A 343 11.68 -8.21 4.70
N ARG A 344 12.18 -7.62 5.79
CA ARG A 344 13.44 -6.87 5.79
C ARG A 344 14.60 -7.74 5.30
N ASP A 345 14.71 -8.94 5.87
CA ASP A 345 15.85 -9.84 5.63
C ASP A 345 15.77 -10.42 4.20
N GLU A 346 14.60 -10.80 3.72
CA GLU A 346 14.40 -11.29 2.34
C GLU A 346 14.64 -10.19 1.29
N ILE A 347 14.31 -8.91 1.58
CA ILE A 347 14.70 -7.78 0.73
C ILE A 347 16.23 -7.65 0.68
N ALA A 348 16.90 -7.72 1.83
CA ALA A 348 18.36 -7.61 1.90
C ALA A 348 19.05 -8.78 1.17
N GLU A 349 18.53 -10.00 1.30
CA GLU A 349 18.98 -11.18 0.57
C GLU A 349 18.80 -11.01 -0.94
N ALA A 350 17.64 -10.49 -1.39
CA ALA A 350 17.41 -10.22 -2.81
C ALA A 350 18.44 -9.26 -3.41
N ARG A 351 18.81 -8.21 -2.67
CA ARG A 351 19.88 -7.28 -3.06
C ARG A 351 21.25 -7.97 -3.08
N ALA A 352 21.56 -8.76 -2.06
CA ALA A 352 22.83 -9.48 -1.96
C ALA A 352 23.03 -10.48 -3.11
N ASP A 353 21.95 -11.07 -3.60
CA ASP A 353 21.92 -11.98 -4.75
C ASP A 353 21.96 -11.25 -6.11
N GLY A 354 22.06 -9.91 -6.11
CA GLY A 354 22.27 -9.11 -7.31
C GLY A 354 21.01 -8.52 -7.93
N SER A 355 19.86 -8.55 -7.24
CA SER A 355 18.63 -7.92 -7.75
C SER A 355 18.79 -6.39 -7.75
N SER A 356 18.72 -5.78 -8.93
CA SER A 356 18.75 -4.33 -9.09
C SER A 356 17.44 -3.68 -8.67
N HIS A 357 16.34 -4.44 -8.65
CA HIS A 357 15.04 -3.98 -8.18
C HIS A 357 14.34 -5.01 -7.30
N VAL A 358 13.59 -4.54 -6.30
CA VAL A 358 12.78 -5.40 -5.42
C VAL A 358 11.32 -4.94 -5.44
N VAL A 359 10.43 -5.86 -5.81
CA VAL A 359 8.99 -5.68 -5.89
C VAL A 359 8.32 -6.58 -4.86
N LEU A 360 7.45 -6.00 -4.02
CA LEU A 360 6.62 -6.75 -3.08
C LEU A 360 5.20 -6.88 -3.65
N LEU A 361 4.66 -8.09 -3.61
CA LEU A 361 3.28 -8.42 -3.94
C LEU A 361 2.56 -8.82 -2.64
N LEU A 362 1.62 -8.01 -2.19
CA LEU A 362 1.01 -8.14 -0.86
C LEU A 362 -0.49 -8.39 -1.01
N HIS A 363 -0.95 -9.54 -0.55
CA HIS A 363 -2.38 -9.78 -0.35
C HIS A 363 -2.74 -9.34 1.07
N TRP A 364 -3.32 -8.14 1.21
CA TRP A 364 -3.48 -7.40 2.46
C TRP A 364 -4.63 -6.39 2.39
N GLY A 365 -4.71 -5.46 3.35
CA GLY A 365 -5.74 -4.42 3.34
C GLY A 365 -7.06 -4.90 3.94
N PHE A 366 -7.99 -3.97 4.11
CA PHE A 366 -9.36 -4.29 4.50
C PHE A 366 -10.24 -4.33 3.26
N GLU A 367 -11.11 -5.34 3.18
CA GLU A 367 -11.97 -5.53 2.03
C GLU A 367 -12.94 -4.36 1.85
N TYR A 368 -13.11 -3.95 0.60
CA TYR A 368 -14.06 -2.95 0.12
C TYR A 368 -13.83 -1.52 0.61
N GLU A 369 -12.72 -1.26 1.31
CA GLU A 369 -12.35 0.10 1.68
C GLU A 369 -11.72 0.84 0.50
N TYR A 370 -12.33 1.94 0.07
CA TYR A 370 -11.79 2.75 -1.04
C TYR A 370 -10.48 3.48 -0.72
N TRP A 371 -10.10 3.53 0.56
CA TRP A 371 -8.92 4.22 1.05
C TRP A 371 -8.02 3.26 1.81
N PRO A 372 -6.70 3.31 1.59
CA PRO A 372 -5.80 2.52 2.42
C PRO A 372 -5.85 3.01 3.87
N ASP A 373 -6.02 2.08 4.80
CA ASP A 373 -5.91 2.41 6.22
C ASP A 373 -4.50 2.98 6.52
N PRO A 374 -4.39 4.02 7.37
CA PRO A 374 -3.11 4.59 7.77
C PRO A 374 -2.06 3.57 8.23
N HIS A 375 -2.47 2.45 8.79
CA HIS A 375 -1.61 1.31 9.14
C HIS A 375 -0.92 0.68 7.93
N PHE A 376 -1.66 0.33 6.89
CA PHE A 376 -1.08 -0.24 5.66
C PHE A 376 -0.17 0.78 4.97
N MET A 377 -0.49 2.07 5.05
CA MET A 377 0.41 3.12 4.57
C MET A 377 1.74 3.16 5.32
N ARG A 378 1.72 3.09 6.67
CA ARG A 378 2.95 2.99 7.47
C ARG A 378 3.72 1.71 7.16
N LEU A 379 3.04 0.59 6.95
CA LEU A 379 3.67 -0.68 6.55
C LEU A 379 4.39 -0.57 5.21
N ALA A 380 3.71 -0.06 4.17
CA ALA A 380 4.30 0.13 2.85
C ALA A 380 5.57 0.99 2.92
N ARG A 381 5.51 2.11 3.65
CA ARG A 381 6.65 3.02 3.81
C ARG A 381 7.81 2.39 4.59
N ARG A 382 7.54 1.54 5.58
CA ARG A 382 8.56 0.72 6.26
C ARG A 382 9.21 -0.28 5.29
N MET A 383 8.44 -0.92 4.42
CA MET A 383 8.99 -1.83 3.40
C MET A 383 9.85 -1.09 2.37
N VAL A 384 9.43 0.10 1.93
CA VAL A 384 10.27 0.99 1.10
C VAL A 384 11.57 1.37 1.82
N ARG A 385 11.50 1.63 3.13
CA ARG A 385 12.67 1.89 3.98
C ARG A 385 13.62 0.70 4.06
N TYR A 386 13.10 -0.52 4.02
CA TYR A 386 13.94 -1.74 3.97
C TYR A 386 14.60 -1.97 2.60
N GLY A 387 14.16 -1.26 1.56
CA GLY A 387 14.78 -1.31 0.23
C GLY A 387 13.86 -1.77 -0.89
N ALA A 388 12.55 -1.92 -0.66
CA ALA A 388 11.59 -2.14 -1.74
C ALA A 388 11.50 -0.92 -2.67
N ASP A 389 11.44 -1.18 -3.98
CA ASP A 389 11.24 -0.16 -5.01
C ASP A 389 9.77 -0.06 -5.41
N VAL A 390 9.05 -1.19 -5.39
CA VAL A 390 7.63 -1.25 -5.70
C VAL A 390 6.93 -2.10 -4.65
N VAL A 391 5.84 -1.59 -4.10
CA VAL A 391 4.90 -2.34 -3.25
C VAL A 391 3.56 -2.35 -3.96
N VAL A 392 3.03 -3.54 -4.25
CA VAL A 392 1.75 -3.73 -4.91
C VAL A 392 0.85 -4.51 -3.98
N GLY A 393 -0.26 -3.89 -3.58
CA GLY A 393 -1.27 -4.46 -2.72
C GLY A 393 -2.46 -4.97 -3.51
N GLN A 394 -3.07 -6.02 -2.96
CA GLN A 394 -4.23 -6.74 -3.47
C GLN A 394 -5.04 -7.28 -2.28
N GLY A 395 -6.29 -7.72 -2.47
CA GLY A 395 -7.17 -8.18 -1.39
C GLY A 395 -8.33 -7.24 -1.03
N PRO A 396 -8.22 -5.89 -1.12
CA PRO A 396 -9.36 -5.04 -0.83
C PRO A 396 -10.52 -5.16 -1.83
N HIS A 397 -10.35 -5.84 -2.96
CA HIS A 397 -11.31 -5.99 -4.06
C HIS A 397 -11.82 -4.68 -4.72
N VAL A 398 -11.40 -3.52 -4.22
CA VAL A 398 -11.65 -2.20 -4.81
C VAL A 398 -10.32 -1.51 -5.10
N ALA A 399 -10.26 -0.74 -6.19
CA ALA A 399 -9.07 0.05 -6.51
C ALA A 399 -8.86 1.15 -5.45
N GLN A 400 -7.63 1.22 -4.91
CA GLN A 400 -7.20 2.23 -3.96
C GLN A 400 -6.12 3.14 -4.57
N PRO A 401 -5.92 4.35 -4.02
CA PRO A 401 -4.85 5.25 -4.43
C PRO A 401 -3.44 4.65 -4.37
N ALA A 402 -2.48 5.40 -4.94
CA ALA A 402 -1.06 5.07 -4.93
C ALA A 402 -0.21 6.22 -4.33
N GLU A 403 1.01 5.90 -3.92
CA GLU A 403 2.03 6.86 -3.49
C GLU A 403 3.34 6.68 -4.26
N VAL A 404 4.02 7.80 -4.55
CA VAL A 404 5.45 7.80 -4.89
C VAL A 404 6.25 8.26 -3.69
N CYS A 405 7.15 7.41 -3.23
CA CYS A 405 8.00 7.69 -2.09
C CYS A 405 9.35 8.24 -2.54
N ALA A 406 9.65 9.48 -2.14
CA ALA A 406 10.93 10.11 -2.36
C ALA A 406 11.94 9.65 -1.28
N VAL A 407 12.82 8.72 -1.64
CA VAL A 407 13.79 8.12 -0.73
C VAL A 407 15.08 8.95 -0.71
N ASN A 408 15.52 9.36 0.47
CA ASN A 408 16.70 10.21 0.70
C ASN A 408 16.72 11.55 -0.07
N GLN A 409 15.54 12.05 -0.44
CA GLN A 409 15.36 13.33 -1.14
C GLN A 409 14.70 14.38 -0.22
N PRO A 410 15.45 15.11 0.64
CA PRO A 410 14.88 16.00 1.65
C PRO A 410 14.21 17.27 1.07
N LEU A 411 14.42 17.56 -0.21
CA LEU A 411 13.76 18.66 -0.92
C LEU A 411 12.41 18.26 -1.50
N ALA A 412 12.12 16.96 -1.60
CA ALA A 412 10.80 16.48 -1.95
C ALA A 412 9.87 16.71 -0.76
N ILE A 413 8.90 17.60 -0.95
CA ILE A 413 7.93 17.94 0.09
C ILE A 413 6.95 16.77 0.19
N PRO A 414 6.84 16.08 1.35
CA PRO A 414 5.81 15.09 1.55
C PRO A 414 4.44 15.73 1.39
N GLY A 415 3.53 15.00 0.77
CA GLY A 415 2.22 15.52 0.47
C GLY A 415 1.36 14.43 -0.11
N ILE A 416 0.36 14.88 -0.84
CA ILE A 416 -0.62 13.97 -1.34
C ILE A 416 -0.04 13.06 -2.41
N GLY A 417 -0.23 11.73 -2.29
CA GLY A 417 0.33 10.75 -3.21
C GLY A 417 1.86 10.78 -3.25
N GLN A 418 2.50 11.50 -2.32
CA GLN A 418 3.95 11.67 -2.27
C GLN A 418 4.43 11.48 -0.84
N CYS A 419 5.07 10.35 -0.61
CA CYS A 419 5.67 10.02 0.67
C CYS A 419 7.16 10.44 0.67
N SER A 420 7.77 10.57 1.85
CA SER A 420 9.22 10.68 1.97
C SER A 420 9.72 9.55 2.86
N VAL A 421 10.88 8.98 2.53
CA VAL A 421 11.50 7.90 3.31
C VAL A 421 12.98 8.18 3.45
N ARG A 422 13.53 7.84 4.61
CA ARG A 422 14.97 7.92 4.87
C ARG A 422 15.52 6.51 5.11
N THR A 423 16.62 6.21 4.45
CA THR A 423 17.37 4.96 4.61
C THR A 423 18.82 5.27 5.01
N ASP A 424 19.51 4.28 5.56
CA ASP A 424 20.86 4.47 6.10
C ASP A 424 21.95 4.50 5.01
N ASP A 425 21.64 4.00 3.81
CA ASP A 425 22.53 4.01 2.65
C ASP A 425 22.74 5.43 2.05
N GLY A 426 21.80 6.35 2.26
CA GLY A 426 21.82 7.69 1.70
C GLY A 426 21.56 7.76 0.18
N GLU A 427 21.22 6.64 -0.47
CA GLU A 427 20.98 6.58 -1.91
C GLU A 427 19.63 7.20 -2.27
N GLN A 428 19.64 8.09 -3.27
CA GLN A 428 18.42 8.75 -3.74
C GLN A 428 17.74 7.92 -4.81
N ARG A 429 16.46 7.68 -4.62
CA ARG A 429 15.60 7.01 -5.59
C ARG A 429 14.14 7.35 -5.32
N ASN A 430 13.27 7.01 -6.26
CA ASN A 430 11.84 6.94 -6.01
C ASN A 430 11.44 5.48 -5.78
N ALA A 431 10.41 5.27 -4.97
CA ALA A 431 9.68 4.01 -4.89
C ALA A 431 8.19 4.24 -5.17
N ALA A 432 7.47 3.21 -5.59
CA ALA A 432 6.03 3.24 -5.80
C ALA A 432 5.30 2.33 -4.82
N VAL A 433 4.15 2.78 -4.34
CA VAL A 433 3.21 1.99 -3.54
C VAL A 433 1.85 2.06 -4.22
N LEU A 434 1.33 0.93 -4.67
CA LEU A 434 -0.02 0.79 -5.23
C LEU A 434 -0.83 -0.01 -4.21
N TYR A 435 -1.72 0.63 -3.44
CA TYR A 435 -2.29 0.00 -2.24
C TYR A 435 -3.28 -1.13 -2.51
N SER A 436 -4.08 -0.99 -3.57
CA SER A 436 -4.96 -2.02 -4.10
C SER A 436 -5.25 -1.75 -5.57
N LEU A 437 -5.16 -2.80 -6.39
CA LEU A 437 -5.50 -2.72 -7.81
C LEU A 437 -6.98 -3.04 -8.11
N GLY A 438 -7.77 -3.40 -7.09
CA GLY A 438 -9.13 -3.92 -7.26
C GLY A 438 -9.14 -5.32 -7.87
N ASN A 439 -10.22 -5.68 -8.54
CA ASN A 439 -10.33 -6.99 -9.19
C ASN A 439 -9.92 -6.93 -10.66
N PHE A 440 -9.07 -7.85 -11.10
CA PHE A 440 -8.89 -8.18 -12.52
C PHE A 440 -9.94 -9.17 -13.00
N GLY A 441 -10.60 -9.87 -12.07
CA GLY A 441 -11.79 -10.67 -12.30
C GLY A 441 -12.49 -10.97 -11.00
N THR A 442 -13.82 -10.99 -10.99
CA THR A 442 -14.61 -11.31 -9.80
C THR A 442 -15.97 -11.85 -10.20
N ASP A 443 -16.60 -12.60 -9.30
CA ASP A 443 -18.04 -12.89 -9.33
C ASP A 443 -18.80 -12.20 -8.19
N LEU A 444 -18.15 -11.23 -7.54
CA LEU A 444 -18.80 -10.33 -6.60
C LEU A 444 -19.62 -9.28 -7.36
N ASP A 445 -20.85 -9.04 -6.90
CA ASP A 445 -21.75 -8.06 -7.49
C ASP A 445 -21.48 -6.65 -6.95
N GLY A 446 -21.41 -5.68 -7.86
CA GLY A 446 -21.32 -4.27 -7.55
C GLY A 446 -20.23 -3.59 -8.36
N LEU A 447 -20.60 -2.51 -9.05
CA LEU A 447 -19.72 -1.86 -10.03
C LEU A 447 -18.30 -1.54 -9.50
N PRO A 448 -18.08 -1.08 -8.25
CA PRO A 448 -16.73 -0.84 -7.74
C PRO A 448 -15.89 -2.11 -7.52
N LEU A 449 -16.53 -3.28 -7.38
CA LEU A 449 -15.89 -4.60 -7.28
C LEU A 449 -15.65 -5.20 -8.66
N GLU A 450 -16.52 -4.88 -9.62
CA GLU A 450 -16.37 -5.27 -11.03
C GLU A 450 -15.34 -4.42 -11.78
N VAL A 451 -14.81 -3.38 -11.14
CA VAL A 451 -13.82 -2.47 -11.67
C VAL A 451 -12.47 -2.66 -10.98
N GLY A 452 -11.42 -2.76 -11.78
CA GLY A 452 -10.04 -2.79 -11.33
C GLY A 452 -9.17 -1.81 -12.11
N ILE A 453 -7.88 -1.83 -11.83
CA ILE A 453 -6.88 -1.06 -12.57
C ILE A 453 -5.75 -1.95 -13.08
N VAL A 454 -5.34 -1.72 -14.33
CA VAL A 454 -4.04 -2.17 -14.82
C VAL A 454 -3.00 -1.16 -14.35
N GLY A 455 -2.21 -1.54 -13.35
CA GLY A 455 -1.10 -0.73 -12.85
C GLY A 455 0.12 -0.85 -13.76
N SER A 456 0.86 0.23 -13.93
CA SER A 456 2.09 0.26 -14.74
C SER A 456 3.18 1.01 -14.00
N VAL A 457 4.38 0.43 -13.93
CA VAL A 457 5.53 1.04 -13.27
C VAL A 457 6.75 0.91 -14.17
N SER A 458 7.31 2.04 -14.60
CA SER A 458 8.60 2.04 -15.29
C SER A 458 9.73 2.12 -14.28
N LEU A 459 10.74 1.27 -14.42
CA LEU A 459 11.90 1.21 -13.53
C LEU A 459 12.97 2.21 -14.00
N ASP A 460 13.76 2.73 -13.07
CA ASP A 460 14.97 3.47 -13.41
C ASP A 460 16.14 2.49 -13.53
N PRO A 461 16.85 2.40 -14.66
CA PRO A 461 18.00 1.51 -14.78
C PRO A 461 19.10 1.73 -13.72
N GLU A 462 19.17 2.92 -13.14
CA GLU A 462 20.10 3.25 -12.05
C GLU A 462 19.56 2.92 -10.64
N GLY A 463 18.28 2.55 -10.53
CA GLY A 463 17.64 2.08 -9.30
C GLY A 463 16.34 2.82 -8.95
N GLY A 464 15.34 2.05 -8.51
CA GLY A 464 14.03 2.58 -8.11
C GLY A 464 13.05 2.72 -9.27
N VAL A 465 12.09 3.63 -9.13
CA VAL A 465 11.03 3.86 -10.14
C VAL A 465 11.24 5.18 -10.89
N SER A 466 11.03 5.14 -12.20
CA SER A 466 11.10 6.30 -13.09
C SER A 466 9.73 6.85 -13.44
N GLY A 467 8.65 6.05 -13.31
CA GLY A 467 7.30 6.45 -13.70
C GLY A 467 6.23 5.50 -13.16
N VAL A 468 5.03 6.01 -12.91
CA VAL A 468 3.86 5.23 -12.48
C VAL A 468 2.63 5.69 -13.24
N GLY A 469 1.75 4.74 -13.61
CA GLY A 469 0.43 5.06 -14.13
C GLY A 469 -0.55 3.90 -14.01
N PHE A 470 -1.81 4.17 -14.31
CA PHE A 470 -2.86 3.15 -14.32
C PHE A 470 -3.86 3.34 -15.45
N GLU A 471 -4.55 2.26 -15.80
CA GLU A 471 -5.73 2.29 -16.67
C GLU A 471 -6.88 1.51 -16.03
N PRO A 472 -8.03 2.14 -15.75
CA PRO A 472 -9.18 1.44 -15.22
C PRO A 472 -9.80 0.49 -16.24
N ILE A 473 -10.24 -0.66 -15.76
CA ILE A 473 -10.89 -1.72 -16.53
C ILE A 473 -12.16 -2.15 -15.79
N ALA A 474 -13.11 -2.73 -16.52
CA ALA A 474 -14.31 -3.30 -15.94
C ALA A 474 -14.58 -4.69 -16.51
N ARG A 475 -15.16 -5.53 -15.65
CA ARG A 475 -15.84 -6.77 -16.02
C ARG A 475 -17.16 -6.41 -16.72
N VAL A 476 -17.42 -7.03 -17.86
CA VAL A 476 -18.62 -6.78 -18.68
C VAL A 476 -19.19 -8.11 -19.14
N ALA A 477 -20.49 -8.32 -18.89
CA ALA A 477 -21.22 -9.47 -19.42
C ALA A 477 -21.53 -9.29 -20.91
N THR A 478 -21.34 -10.35 -21.71
CA THR A 478 -21.67 -10.38 -23.14
C THR A 478 -22.44 -11.67 -23.48
N ASP A 479 -22.95 -11.76 -24.71
CA ASP A 479 -23.59 -13.00 -25.20
C ASP A 479 -22.64 -14.21 -25.24
N GLU A 480 -21.32 -13.98 -25.25
CA GLU A 480 -20.29 -15.03 -25.29
C GLU A 480 -19.71 -15.37 -23.90
N GLY A 481 -20.24 -14.75 -22.83
CA GLY A 481 -19.72 -14.79 -21.47
C GLY A 481 -19.11 -13.46 -21.05
N VAL A 482 -18.49 -13.43 -19.87
CA VAL A 482 -17.86 -12.23 -19.31
C VAL A 482 -16.51 -11.94 -19.99
N VAL A 483 -16.23 -10.65 -20.22
CA VAL A 483 -14.94 -10.13 -20.71
C VAL A 483 -14.49 -8.93 -19.89
N LEU A 484 -13.23 -8.54 -20.05
CA LEU A 484 -12.67 -7.29 -19.56
C LEU A 484 -12.60 -6.26 -20.68
N ALA A 485 -13.04 -5.05 -20.37
CA ALA A 485 -12.93 -3.91 -21.26
C ALA A 485 -12.34 -2.72 -20.51
N PRO A 486 -11.58 -1.83 -21.19
CA PRO A 486 -11.14 -0.60 -20.56
C PRO A 486 -12.34 0.30 -20.23
N LEU A 487 -12.41 0.80 -19.00
CA LEU A 487 -13.61 1.48 -18.46
C LEU A 487 -14.03 2.70 -19.30
N VAL A 488 -13.06 3.43 -19.86
CA VAL A 488 -13.34 4.61 -20.70
C VAL A 488 -14.10 4.27 -21.98
N ASP A 489 -13.94 3.05 -22.50
CA ASP A 489 -14.58 2.61 -23.74
C ASP A 489 -16.06 2.22 -23.49
N LEU A 490 -16.43 2.05 -22.21
CA LEU A 490 -17.78 1.67 -21.78
C LEU A 490 -18.69 2.86 -21.48
N ALA A 491 -18.15 4.08 -21.44
CA ALA A 491 -18.94 5.28 -21.13
C ALA A 491 -20.06 5.58 -22.16
N THR A 492 -19.98 4.97 -23.35
CA THR A 492 -21.01 5.06 -24.40
C THR A 492 -21.91 3.82 -24.49
N ASP A 493 -21.78 2.89 -23.55
CA ASP A 493 -22.63 1.70 -23.51
C ASP A 493 -24.11 2.08 -23.38
N PRO A 494 -25.02 1.50 -24.19
CA PRO A 494 -26.42 1.90 -24.23
C PRO A 494 -27.24 1.45 -23.01
N VAL A 495 -26.73 0.53 -22.20
CA VAL A 495 -27.39 -0.02 -21.01
C VAL A 495 -26.81 0.62 -19.76
N ASP A 496 -25.49 0.49 -19.56
CA ASP A 496 -24.83 0.83 -18.30
C ASP A 496 -23.83 2.00 -18.41
N GLY A 497 -23.77 2.67 -19.57
CA GLY A 497 -22.77 3.71 -19.85
C GLY A 497 -22.75 4.88 -18.88
N GLU A 498 -23.90 5.27 -18.31
CA GLU A 498 -23.98 6.31 -17.27
C GLU A 498 -23.26 5.87 -15.99
N ALA A 499 -23.48 4.63 -15.54
CA ALA A 499 -22.84 4.09 -14.34
C ALA A 499 -21.32 3.95 -14.52
N TYR A 500 -20.86 3.46 -15.69
CA TYR A 500 -19.44 3.41 -16.01
C TYR A 500 -18.78 4.80 -16.07
N ALA A 501 -19.49 5.81 -16.59
CA ALA A 501 -18.99 7.18 -16.60
C ALA A 501 -18.90 7.78 -15.19
N GLU A 502 -19.87 7.53 -14.32
CA GLU A 502 -19.83 7.95 -12.92
C GLU A 502 -18.67 7.29 -12.16
N GLU A 503 -18.45 6.00 -12.40
CA GLU A 503 -17.36 5.25 -11.79
C GLU A 503 -15.98 5.69 -12.28
N ALA A 504 -15.84 5.99 -13.58
CA ALA A 504 -14.63 6.58 -14.12
C ALA A 504 -14.32 7.94 -13.45
N LEU A 505 -15.33 8.78 -13.23
CA LEU A 505 -15.18 10.05 -12.51
C LEU A 505 -14.88 9.86 -11.02
N ARG A 506 -15.38 8.78 -10.38
CA ARG A 506 -15.01 8.41 -9.01
C ARG A 506 -13.52 8.06 -8.94
N LEU A 507 -13.05 7.18 -9.83
CA LEU A 507 -11.65 6.79 -9.91
C LEU A 507 -10.73 7.97 -10.24
N ASP A 508 -11.15 8.89 -11.12
CA ASP A 508 -10.37 10.09 -11.42
C ASP A 508 -10.19 11.00 -10.20
N ARG A 509 -11.20 11.06 -9.33
CA ARG A 509 -11.12 11.80 -8.05
C ARG A 509 -10.26 11.06 -7.02
N LEU A 510 -10.38 9.73 -6.98
CA LEU A 510 -9.70 8.87 -6.01
C LEU A 510 -8.21 8.73 -6.33
N LEU A 511 -7.88 8.42 -7.58
CA LEU A 511 -6.54 8.06 -8.02
C LEU A 511 -5.80 9.22 -8.69
N GLY A 512 -6.53 10.15 -9.33
CA GLY A 512 -5.97 11.31 -10.01
C GLY A 512 -5.78 11.13 -11.51
N THR A 513 -6.29 12.07 -12.30
CA THR A 513 -6.21 12.03 -13.77
C THR A 513 -4.78 12.13 -14.32
N SER A 514 -3.86 12.72 -13.55
CA SER A 514 -2.42 12.83 -13.84
C SER A 514 -1.69 11.49 -13.86
N TRP A 515 -2.26 10.45 -13.26
CA TRP A 515 -1.71 9.10 -13.23
C TRP A 515 -2.22 8.22 -14.36
N ARG A 516 -3.25 8.64 -15.10
CA ARG A 516 -3.73 7.86 -16.24
C ARG A 516 -2.65 7.74 -17.29
N ARG A 517 -2.55 6.57 -17.92
CA ARG A 517 -1.66 6.41 -19.06
C ARG A 517 -2.29 7.12 -20.26
N THR A 518 -1.48 7.86 -21.00
CA THR A 518 -1.88 8.28 -22.34
C THR A 518 -1.82 7.06 -23.25
N ARG A 519 -2.99 6.62 -23.74
CA ARG A 519 -3.11 5.53 -24.71
C ARG A 519 -2.52 5.88 -26.08
#